data_AF-A0AAQ3N8S3-F1
#
_entry.id   AF-A0AAQ3N8S3-F1
#
_cell.length_a   1.000
_cell.length_b   1.000
_cell.length_c   1.000
_cell.angle_alpha   90.00
_cell.angle_beta   90.00
_cell.angle_gamma   90.00
#
_symmetry.space_group_name_H-M   'P 1'
#
loop_
_entity.id
_entity.type
_entity.pdbx_description
1 polymer ?
#
loop_
_entity_poly.entity_id
_entity_poly.type
_entity_poly.pdbx_seq_one_letter_code
_entity_poly.pdbx_strand_id
1 'polypeptide(L)'
;MAFERAYELDHHGKKDWFANCGQKSGLYAWVARADDYKMNSIYGEYLRKMGDVKTISELMEEEARRQDKLVSNLNNIIQRYRKFSQLPGITSRRFLLITKSSKRNWSLRKMSLSYGKLN
;
A
#
# COMPACT_ATOMS: atom_id res chain seq x y z
N MET A 1 -21.29 -2.86 -3.26
CA MET A 1 -22.75 -3.07 -3.37
C MET A 1 -23.21 -4.52 -3.18
N ALA A 2 -22.33 -5.54 -3.09
CA ALA A 2 -22.79 -6.93 -2.86
C ALA A 2 -23.47 -7.12 -1.50
N PHE A 3 -22.97 -6.45 -0.45
CA PHE A 3 -23.55 -6.48 0.89
C PHE A 3 -25.02 -6.01 0.92
N GLU A 4 -25.29 -4.77 0.49
CA GLU A 4 -26.65 -4.21 0.50
C GLU A 4 -27.63 -5.06 -0.31
N ARG A 5 -27.20 -5.53 -1.49
CA ARG A 5 -28.02 -6.38 -2.36
C ARG A 5 -28.39 -7.73 -1.73
N ALA A 6 -27.51 -8.33 -0.92
CA ALA A 6 -27.83 -9.59 -0.26
C ALA A 6 -29.05 -9.42 0.67
N TYR A 7 -29.06 -8.36 1.48
CA TYR A 7 -30.16 -8.08 2.39
C TYR A 7 -31.41 -7.58 1.67
N GLU A 8 -31.28 -6.81 0.59
CA GLU A 8 -32.43 -6.43 -0.24
C GLU A 8 -33.12 -7.63 -0.89
N LEU A 9 -32.36 -8.63 -1.35
CA LEU A 9 -32.92 -9.86 -1.94
C LEU A 9 -33.59 -10.76 -0.91
N ASP A 10 -33.08 -10.77 0.32
CA ASP A 10 -33.65 -11.55 1.43
C ASP A 10 -34.87 -10.87 2.09
N HIS A 11 -35.34 -9.72 1.58
CA HIS A 11 -36.38 -8.89 2.19
C HIS A 11 -36.02 -8.37 3.59
N HIS A 12 -34.72 -8.19 3.82
CA HIS A 12 -34.11 -7.66 5.02
C HIS A 12 -33.42 -6.31 4.77
N GLY A 13 -33.81 -5.62 3.70
CA GLY A 13 -33.26 -4.32 3.32
C GLY A 13 -33.90 -3.15 4.07
N LYS A 14 -33.38 -1.94 3.81
CA LYS A 14 -33.89 -0.69 4.40
C LYS A 14 -35.39 -0.50 4.17
N LYS A 15 -35.87 -0.80 2.95
CA LYS A 15 -37.28 -0.62 2.58
C LYS A 15 -38.18 -1.54 3.39
N ASP A 16 -37.79 -2.80 3.55
CA ASP A 16 -38.55 -3.79 4.33
C ASP A 16 -38.52 -3.46 5.83
N TRP A 17 -37.42 -2.87 6.32
CA TRP A 17 -37.35 -2.35 7.69
C TRP A 17 -38.35 -1.22 7.96
N PHE A 18 -38.53 -0.29 7.01
CA PHE A 18 -39.49 0.81 7.16
C PHE A 18 -40.91 0.45 6.71
N ALA A 19 -41.11 -0.70 6.04
CA ALA A 19 -42.42 -1.15 5.63
C ALA A 19 -43.27 -1.51 6.86
N ASN A 20 -44.56 -1.18 6.80
CA ASN A 20 -45.52 -1.50 7.86
C ASN A 20 -46.04 -2.95 7.75
N CYS A 21 -45.14 -3.88 7.43
CA CYS A 21 -45.42 -5.30 7.36
C CYS A 21 -45.17 -5.94 8.74
N GLY A 22 -46.26 -6.41 9.36
CA GLY A 22 -46.32 -7.32 10.51
C GLY A 22 -45.16 -7.36 11.51
N GLN A 23 -44.92 -8.56 12.05
CA GLN A 23 -43.81 -8.82 12.97
C GLN A 23 -42.52 -9.02 12.18
N LYS A 24 -41.52 -8.17 12.43
CA LYS A 24 -40.19 -8.27 11.83
C LYS A 24 -39.35 -9.29 12.58
N SER A 25 -38.61 -10.12 11.85
CA SER A 25 -37.71 -11.12 12.42
C SER A 25 -36.43 -11.22 11.60
N GLY A 26 -35.32 -11.55 12.26
CA GLY A 26 -34.00 -11.62 11.63
C GLY A 26 -33.23 -10.29 11.65
N LEU A 27 -32.10 -10.27 10.96
CA LEU A 27 -31.20 -9.12 10.87
C LEU A 27 -31.53 -8.31 9.62
N TYR A 28 -31.75 -7.01 9.80
CA TYR A 28 -31.91 -6.05 8.71
C TYR A 28 -30.65 -5.22 8.58
N ALA A 29 -30.17 -5.03 7.35
CA ALA A 29 -28.96 -4.25 7.11
C ALA A 29 -28.98 -3.54 5.75
N TRP A 30 -28.36 -2.37 5.73
CA TRP A 30 -28.15 -1.57 4.52
C TRP A 30 -26.89 -0.71 4.68
N VAL A 31 -26.41 -0.15 3.58
CA VAL A 31 -25.30 0.81 3.63
C VAL A 31 -25.88 2.18 3.96
N ALA A 32 -25.43 2.77 5.07
CA ALA A 32 -25.89 4.10 5.48
C ALA A 32 -25.54 5.16 4.43
N ARG A 33 -26.51 6.02 4.10
CA ARG A 33 -26.35 7.11 3.13
C ARG A 33 -26.65 8.47 3.77
N ALA A 34 -26.63 9.53 2.95
CA ALA A 34 -26.82 10.90 3.40
C ALA A 34 -28.18 11.15 4.09
N ASP A 35 -29.21 10.37 3.74
CA ASP A 35 -30.51 10.40 4.38
C ASP A 35 -30.46 9.81 5.80
N ASP A 36 -29.81 8.66 5.99
CA ASP A 36 -29.58 8.05 7.31
C ASP A 36 -28.78 8.96 8.24
N TYR A 37 -27.78 9.65 7.69
CA TYR A 37 -26.96 10.62 8.43
C TYR A 37 -27.75 11.83 8.93
N LYS A 38 -28.67 12.34 8.11
CA LYS A 38 -29.52 13.50 8.43
C LYS A 38 -30.71 13.14 9.30
N MET A 39 -31.01 11.86 9.43
CA MET A 39 -32.15 11.39 10.21
C MET A 39 -31.97 11.73 11.70
N ASN A 40 -33.06 12.15 12.33
CA ASN A 40 -33.10 12.38 13.78
C ASN A 40 -33.35 11.07 14.52
N SER A 41 -32.38 10.16 14.43
CA SER A 41 -32.41 8.84 15.05
C SER A 41 -31.08 8.54 15.74
N ILE A 42 -31.08 7.50 16.58
CA ILE A 42 -29.87 6.99 17.24
C ILE A 42 -28.74 6.65 16.26
N TYR A 43 -29.07 6.08 15.09
CA TYR A 43 -28.06 5.80 14.06
C TYR A 43 -27.60 7.07 13.36
N GLY A 44 -28.49 8.03 13.07
CA GLY A 44 -28.08 9.32 12.51
C GLY A 44 -27.15 10.09 13.43
N GLU A 45 -27.41 10.11 14.74
CA GLU A 45 -26.52 10.73 15.73
C GLU A 45 -25.17 10.01 15.81
N TYR A 46 -25.18 8.67 15.80
CA TYR A 46 -23.96 7.88 15.82
C TYR A 46 -23.10 8.14 14.58
N LEU A 47 -23.70 8.19 13.39
CA LEU A 47 -23.00 8.49 12.15
C LEU A 47 -22.36 9.88 12.19
N ARG A 48 -23.07 10.90 12.70
CA ARG A 48 -22.55 12.26 12.89
C ARG A 48 -21.37 12.34 13.86
N LYS A 49 -21.34 11.48 14.89
CA LYS A 49 -20.21 11.40 15.83
C LYS A 49 -18.99 10.72 15.22
N MET A 50 -19.18 9.77 14.32
CA MET A 50 -18.11 8.96 13.75
C MET A 50 -17.38 9.65 12.59
N GLY A 51 -18.03 10.59 11.90
CA GLY A 51 -17.39 11.42 10.89
C GLY A 51 -18.36 12.02 9.89
N ASP A 52 -17.83 12.78 8.94
CA ASP A 52 -18.61 13.44 7.91
C ASP A 52 -19.02 12.50 6.78
N VAL A 53 -20.21 12.73 6.22
CA VAL A 53 -20.61 12.07 4.96
C VAL A 53 -19.78 12.62 3.82
N LYS A 54 -19.11 11.72 3.10
CA LYS A 54 -18.43 12.04 1.84
C LYS A 54 -19.22 11.51 0.66
N THR A 55 -19.18 12.23 -0.44
CA THR A 55 -19.79 11.78 -1.69
C THR A 55 -18.95 10.65 -2.29
N ILE A 56 -19.58 9.71 -3.00
CA ILE A 56 -18.87 8.60 -3.67
C ILE A 56 -17.76 9.15 -4.58
N SER A 57 -18.03 10.24 -5.31
CA SER A 57 -17.04 10.90 -6.18
C SER A 57 -15.82 11.40 -5.42
N GLU A 58 -16.02 12.05 -4.26
CA GLU A 58 -14.93 12.54 -3.41
C GLU A 58 -14.09 11.37 -2.85
N LEU A 59 -14.75 10.26 -2.50
CA LEU A 59 -14.06 9.05 -2.06
C LEU A 59 -13.22 8.44 -3.19
N MET A 60 -13.79 8.34 -4.40
CA MET A 60 -13.08 7.82 -5.57
C MET A 60 -11.91 8.70 -5.99
N GLU A 61 -12.08 10.03 -5.95
CA GLU A 61 -11.02 10.98 -6.27
C GLU A 61 -9.89 10.91 -5.24
N GLU A 62 -10.21 10.85 -3.96
CA GLU A 62 -9.22 10.71 -2.89
C GLU A 62 -8.50 9.35 -2.96
N GLU A 63 -9.20 8.26 -3.30
CA GLU A 63 -8.61 6.95 -3.57
C GLU A 63 -7.65 7.01 -4.77
N ALA A 64 -8.09 7.60 -5.89
CA ALA A 64 -7.27 7.77 -7.09
C ALA A 64 -6.02 8.60 -6.80
N ARG A 65 -6.16 9.71 -6.06
CA ARG A 65 -5.03 10.56 -5.66
C ARG A 65 -4.04 9.81 -4.77
N ARG A 66 -4.51 8.94 -3.87
CA ARG A 66 -3.63 8.09 -3.03
C ARG A 66 -2.90 7.04 -3.87
N GLN A 67 -3.61 6.41 -4.80
CA GLN A 67 -3.03 5.45 -5.74
C GLN A 67 -1.95 6.12 -6.61
N ASP A 68 -2.22 7.28 -7.19
CA ASP A 68 -1.27 8.04 -8.00
C ASP A 68 -0.04 8.45 -7.20
N LYS A 69 -0.23 8.91 -5.96
CA LYS A 69 0.89 9.26 -5.07
C LYS A 69 1.76 8.04 -4.76
N LEU A 70 1.15 6.88 -4.52
CA LEU A 70 1.86 5.63 -4.30
C LEU A 70 2.68 5.23 -5.53
N VAL A 71 2.05 5.23 -6.71
CA VAL A 71 2.69 4.90 -7.99
C VAL A 71 3.85 5.86 -8.28
N SER A 72 3.64 7.17 -8.10
CA SER A 72 4.68 8.19 -8.27
C SER A 72 5.86 7.97 -7.32
N ASN A 73 5.59 7.68 -6.04
CA ASN A 73 6.64 7.37 -5.07
C ASN A 73 7.46 6.14 -5.46
N LEU A 74 6.79 5.07 -5.89
CA LEU A 74 7.46 3.84 -6.35
C LEU A 74 8.31 4.10 -7.60
N ASN A 75 7.78 4.85 -8.57
CA ASN A 75 8.53 5.25 -9.75
C ASN A 75 9.78 6.08 -9.38
N ASN A 76 9.67 7.02 -8.45
CA ASN A 76 10.80 7.79 -7.95
C ASN A 76 11.87 6.92 -7.27
N ILE A 77 11.46 5.87 -6.56
CA ILE A 77 12.38 4.89 -5.96
C ILE A 77 13.10 4.10 -7.06
N ILE A 78 12.36 3.56 -8.02
CA ILE A 78 12.91 2.80 -9.16
C ILE A 78 13.88 3.66 -9.97
N GLN A 79 13.52 4.90 -10.28
CA GLN A 79 14.38 5.84 -11.01
C GLN A 79 15.67 6.13 -10.25
N ARG A 80 15.59 6.34 -8.93
CA ARG A 80 16.79 6.52 -8.10
C ARG A 80 17.71 5.31 -8.20
N TYR A 81 17.19 4.10 -8.01
CA TYR A 81 17.98 2.87 -8.14
C TYR A 81 18.58 2.71 -9.54
N ARG A 82 17.81 2.95 -10.60
CA ARG A 82 18.29 2.93 -11.99
C ARG A 82 19.44 3.92 -12.22
N LYS A 83 19.35 5.13 -11.63
CA LYS A 83 20.42 6.13 -11.73
C LYS A 83 21.66 5.65 -10.99
N PHE A 84 21.52 5.13 -9.77
CA PHE A 84 22.64 4.57 -9.01
C PHE A 84 23.33 3.40 -9.71
N SER A 85 22.56 2.49 -10.32
CA SER A 85 23.13 1.36 -11.07
C SER A 85 23.84 1.78 -12.35
N GLN A 86 23.45 2.91 -12.94
CA GLN A 86 24.07 3.47 -14.15
C GLN A 86 25.25 4.38 -13.87
N LEU A 87 25.56 4.70 -12.59
CA LEU A 87 26.74 5.52 -12.27
C LEU A 87 28.03 4.70 -12.47
N PRO A 88 28.89 5.05 -13.45
CA PRO A 88 30.08 4.26 -13.80
C PRO A 88 31.16 4.23 -12.70
N GLY A 89 31.06 5.08 -11.67
CA GLY A 89 32.10 5.27 -10.67
C GLY A 89 32.12 4.26 -9.52
N ILE A 90 30.96 3.73 -9.10
CA ILE A 90 30.86 2.95 -7.84
C ILE A 90 31.16 1.47 -8.09
N THR A 91 30.64 0.90 -9.18
CA THR A 91 30.93 -0.48 -9.59
C THR A 91 32.41 -0.63 -9.98
N SER A 92 33.00 0.39 -10.62
CA SER A 92 34.41 0.38 -11.02
C SER A 92 35.37 0.46 -9.83
N ARG A 93 35.13 1.32 -8.82
CA ARG A 93 36.04 1.44 -7.67
C ARG A 93 36.08 0.19 -6.78
N ARG A 94 34.94 -0.44 -6.49
CA ARG A 94 34.90 -1.64 -5.64
C ARG A 94 35.57 -2.84 -6.33
N PHE A 95 35.38 -2.99 -7.64
CA PHE A 95 36.03 -4.02 -8.45
C PHE A 95 37.55 -3.76 -8.59
N LEU A 96 37.97 -2.51 -8.75
CA LEU A 96 39.39 -2.13 -8.83
C LEU A 96 40.13 -2.36 -7.50
N LEU A 97 39.49 -2.13 -6.35
CA LEU A 97 40.11 -2.38 -5.04
C LEU A 97 40.33 -3.88 -4.79
N ILE A 98 39.36 -4.73 -5.17
CA ILE A 98 39.47 -6.19 -5.01
C ILE A 98 40.61 -6.74 -5.87
N THR A 99 40.70 -6.31 -7.14
CA THR A 99 41.77 -6.75 -8.06
C THR A 99 43.16 -6.24 -7.65
N LYS A 100 43.29 -4.99 -7.19
CA LYS A 100 44.56 -4.44 -6.67
C LYS A 100 45.03 -5.12 -5.38
N SER A 101 44.12 -5.50 -4.49
CA SER A 101 44.47 -6.25 -3.28
C SER A 101 44.86 -7.70 -3.58
N SER A 102 44.21 -8.35 -4.55
CA SER A 102 44.58 -9.69 -5.01
C SER A 102 45.97 -9.74 -5.65
N LYS A 103 46.30 -8.80 -6.55
CA LYS A 103 47.64 -8.70 -7.17
C LYS A 103 48.76 -8.49 -6.15
N ARG A 104 48.56 -7.61 -5.15
CA ARG A 104 49.54 -7.37 -4.08
C ARG A 104 49.78 -8.63 -3.25
N ASN A 105 48.72 -9.34 -2.86
CA ASN A 105 48.84 -10.59 -2.08
C ASN A 105 49.58 -11.70 -2.84
N TRP A 106 49.36 -11.84 -4.15
CA TRP A 106 50.08 -12.83 -4.95
C TRP A 106 51.58 -12.48 -5.09
N SER A 107 51.91 -11.20 -5.25
CA SER A 107 53.29 -10.70 -5.30
C SER A 107 54.03 -10.96 -3.98
N LEU A 108 53.38 -10.69 -2.85
CA LEU A 108 53.95 -10.93 -1.52
C LEU A 108 54.18 -12.43 -1.26
N ARG A 109 53.25 -13.29 -1.67
CA ARG A 109 53.43 -14.75 -1.58
C ARG A 109 54.57 -15.26 -2.45
N LYS A 110 54.74 -14.74 -3.67
CA LYS A 110 55.88 -15.09 -4.52
C LYS A 110 57.23 -14.67 -3.91
N MET A 111 57.30 -13.46 -3.34
CA MET A 111 58.53 -13.02 -2.65
C MET A 111 58.82 -13.92 -1.45
N SER A 112 57.83 -14.19 -0.58
CA SER A 112 58.02 -15.08 0.58
C SER A 112 58.48 -16.49 0.21
N LEU A 113 57.92 -17.08 -0.86
CA LEU A 113 58.35 -18.40 -1.37
C LEU A 113 59.76 -18.39 -1.97
N SER A 114 60.22 -17.24 -2.49
CA SER A 114 61.58 -17.08 -3.03
C SER A 114 62.61 -16.90 -1.91
N TYR A 115 62.26 -16.20 -0.84
CA TYR A 115 63.14 -16.01 0.32
C TYR A 115 63.26 -17.28 1.18
N GLY A 116 62.22 -18.12 1.26
CA GLY A 116 62.27 -19.40 1.99
C GLY A 116 63.03 -20.54 1.29
N LYS A 117 63.50 -20.34 0.05
CA LYS A 117 64.35 -21.29 -0.69
C LYS A 117 65.84 -20.95 -0.65
N LEU A 118 66.21 -19.82 -0.03
CA LEU A 118 67.58 -19.33 0.07
C LEU A 118 68.22 -19.56 1.45
N ASN A 119 67.56 -20.33 2.32
CA ASN A 119 68.08 -20.82 3.60
C ASN A 119 68.06 -22.35 3.62
#